data_AF-A0A519W901-F1
#
_entry.id   AF-A0A519W901-F1
#
_cell.length_a   1.000
_cell.length_b   1.000
_cell.length_c   1.000
_cell.angle_alpha   90.00
_cell.angle_beta   90.00
_cell.angle_gamma   90.00
#
_symmetry.space_group_name_H-M   'P 1'
#
loop_
_entity.id
_entity.type
_entity.pdbx_description
1 polymer ?
#
loop_
_entity_poly.entity_id
_entity_poly.type
_entity_poly.pdbx_seq_one_letter_code
_entity_poly.pdbx_strand_id
1 'polypeptide(L)'
;MIRFNFYCRTSSWVYNGERTDLHDAISVFFSAYLKKLNLCSVFTVIIDNPATGAEDEIYGNYLIPAQIDPGLINAKSANKDTLDSLVGALYIFEQYLWNQYNGCACEECRNRIGYEFDFRWEDIEAARLDQAKSIIGFDPMRTNYMERTLPTWFYYRNFKTKVTLIDSPEIMPFFHALVTSPPQLIKGTSGELIVVDQFQHYLSNSIKKKLYTYFKQLYEKQPELIILENKVVAVGERFILTVDTDCGVNRFKKEREIVRERHNMEFEVLFKPHTLRWADRITDSVFEDLIKDLLEREPDINRVRKLAHTRERDKGADLIAEWIVPKDRSLVPGESPYIMINVIVQC
;
A
#
# COMPACT_ATOMS: atom_id res chain seq x y z
N MET A 1 -9.90 -15.57 -9.10
CA MET A 1 -8.95 -14.71 -8.35
C MET A 1 -7.72 -15.55 -8.03
N ILE A 2 -6.55 -15.25 -8.59
CA ILE A 2 -5.31 -15.88 -8.10
C ILE A 2 -5.05 -15.25 -6.73
N ARG A 3 -5.02 -16.08 -5.69
CA ARG A 3 -4.59 -15.67 -4.35
C ARG A 3 -3.24 -16.33 -4.10
N PHE A 4 -2.24 -15.51 -3.86
CA PHE A 4 -0.93 -15.95 -3.41
C PHE A 4 -0.63 -15.22 -2.11
N ASN A 5 -0.01 -15.93 -1.18
CA ASN A 5 0.53 -15.36 0.05
C ASN A 5 2.00 -15.77 0.08
N PHE A 6 2.84 -14.92 0.66
CA PHE A 6 4.21 -15.31 0.93
C PHE A 6 4.35 -15.65 2.40
N TYR A 7 5.13 -16.68 2.69
CA TYR A 7 5.61 -16.97 4.03
C TYR A 7 7.11 -16.73 4.00
N CYS A 8 7.56 -15.75 4.78
CA CYS A 8 8.98 -15.48 4.93
C CYS A 8 9.58 -16.59 5.81
N ARG A 9 9.91 -17.74 5.21
CA ARG A 9 10.48 -18.85 5.97
C ARG A 9 11.97 -18.64 6.15
N THR A 10 12.41 -18.57 7.39
CA THR A 10 13.82 -18.68 7.75
C THR A 10 14.00 -20.04 8.41
N SER A 11 15.00 -20.82 7.98
CA SER A 11 15.21 -22.17 8.51
C SER A 11 16.45 -22.22 9.38
N SER A 12 16.41 -23.07 10.41
CA SER A 12 17.57 -23.40 11.26
C SER A 12 18.73 -23.96 10.45
N TRP A 13 18.44 -24.59 9.31
CA TRP A 13 19.43 -25.04 8.35
C TRP A 13 20.26 -23.90 7.78
N VAL A 14 19.71 -22.68 7.67
CA VAL A 14 20.34 -21.52 7.04
C VAL A 14 20.84 -20.51 8.09
N TYR A 15 20.04 -20.25 9.11
CA TYR A 15 20.33 -19.25 10.16
C TYR A 15 20.30 -19.89 11.54
N ASN A 16 21.35 -19.66 12.34
CA ASN A 16 21.43 -20.18 13.69
C ASN A 16 20.55 -19.38 14.66
N GLY A 17 20.02 -20.10 15.66
CA GLY A 17 19.33 -19.56 16.84
C GLY A 17 17.98 -18.90 16.59
N GLU A 18 17.70 -17.86 17.39
CA GLU A 18 16.47 -17.06 17.33
C GLU A 18 16.42 -16.31 15.99
N ARG A 19 15.26 -16.21 15.32
CA ARG A 19 15.14 -15.67 13.94
C ARG A 19 14.11 -14.55 13.77
N THR A 20 13.64 -13.95 14.85
CA THR A 20 12.58 -12.92 14.85
C THR A 20 12.99 -11.68 14.04
N ASP A 21 14.24 -11.28 14.16
CA ASP A 21 14.81 -10.16 13.41
C ASP A 21 14.79 -10.38 11.90
N LEU A 22 15.15 -11.59 11.44
CA LEU A 22 15.11 -11.99 10.04
C LEU A 22 13.67 -11.97 9.52
N HIS A 23 12.74 -12.53 10.30
CA HIS A 23 11.31 -12.53 9.96
C HIS A 23 10.77 -11.13 9.75
N ASP A 24 11.16 -10.19 10.60
CA ASP A 24 10.71 -8.79 10.49
C ASP A 24 11.41 -8.04 9.36
N ALA A 25 12.75 -8.07 9.34
CA ALA A 25 13.55 -7.29 8.40
C ALA A 25 13.32 -7.75 6.96
N ILE A 26 13.38 -9.06 6.68
CA ILE A 26 13.18 -9.60 5.32
C ILE A 26 11.73 -9.35 4.87
N SER A 27 10.75 -9.50 5.76
CA SER A 27 9.35 -9.21 5.45
C SER A 27 9.13 -7.77 5.04
N VAL A 28 9.73 -6.82 5.78
CA VAL A 28 9.65 -5.39 5.48
C VAL A 28 10.31 -5.07 4.15
N PHE A 29 11.51 -5.61 3.95
CA PHE A 29 12.31 -5.42 2.76
C PHE A 29 11.56 -5.93 1.53
N PHE A 30 11.08 -7.18 1.56
CA PHE A 30 10.36 -7.76 0.44
C PHE A 30 9.03 -7.04 0.16
N SER A 31 8.29 -6.65 1.21
CA SER A 31 7.04 -5.89 1.05
C SER A 31 7.27 -4.53 0.39
N ALA A 32 8.32 -3.81 0.78
CA ALA A 32 8.69 -2.54 0.19
C ALA A 32 9.13 -2.69 -1.27
N TYR A 33 9.84 -3.78 -1.59
CA TYR A 33 10.26 -4.10 -2.95
C TYR A 33 9.06 -4.41 -3.88
N LEU A 34 8.12 -5.25 -3.45
CA LEU A 34 6.91 -5.55 -4.23
C LEU A 34 6.09 -4.29 -4.53
N LYS A 35 6.00 -3.39 -3.54
CA LYS A 35 5.34 -2.10 -3.71
C LYS A 35 6.07 -1.21 -4.71
N LYS A 36 7.40 -1.11 -4.64
CA LYS A 36 8.22 -0.33 -5.58
C LYS A 36 8.06 -0.79 -7.03
N LEU A 37 7.92 -2.10 -7.24
CA LEU A 37 7.64 -2.67 -8.56
C LEU A 37 6.19 -2.48 -9.03
N ASN A 38 5.37 -1.78 -8.24
CA ASN A 38 3.96 -1.55 -8.50
C ASN A 38 3.17 -2.87 -8.66
N LEU A 39 3.57 -3.95 -7.98
CA LEU A 39 2.89 -5.25 -8.09
C LEU A 39 1.76 -5.38 -7.06
N CYS A 40 2.05 -5.03 -5.81
CA CYS A 40 1.05 -5.00 -4.73
C CYS A 40 1.56 -4.20 -3.54
N SER A 41 0.62 -3.72 -2.73
CA SER A 41 0.89 -3.37 -1.34
C SER A 41 0.73 -4.63 -0.47
N VAL A 42 1.30 -4.66 0.72
CA VAL A 42 1.31 -5.87 1.55
C VAL A 42 0.72 -5.61 2.93
N PHE A 43 -0.09 -6.56 3.39
CA PHE A 43 -0.53 -6.69 4.76
C PHE A 43 0.28 -7.81 5.44
N THR A 44 1.00 -7.48 6.52
CA THR A 44 1.80 -8.46 7.26
C THR A 44 0.98 -9.06 8.40
N VAL A 45 0.91 -10.38 8.50
CA VAL A 45 0.25 -11.10 9.60
C VAL A 45 1.32 -11.85 10.40
N ILE A 46 1.42 -11.52 11.68
CA ILE A 46 2.21 -12.27 12.65
C ILE A 46 1.36 -13.45 13.13
N ILE A 47 1.92 -14.66 13.07
CA ILE A 47 1.31 -15.87 13.60
C ILE A 47 2.24 -16.47 14.65
N ASP A 48 1.78 -16.52 15.90
CA ASP A 48 2.54 -17.05 17.03
C ASP A 48 2.77 -18.58 16.90
N ASN A 49 3.91 -19.05 17.38
CA ASN A 49 4.19 -20.48 17.50
C ASN A 49 3.28 -21.11 18.59
N PRO A 50 2.84 -22.40 18.50
CA PRO A 50 3.24 -23.47 17.58
C PRO A 50 2.57 -23.42 16.20
N ALA A 51 1.72 -22.43 15.90
CA ALA A 51 0.86 -22.48 14.71
C ALA A 51 1.64 -22.44 13.38
N THR A 52 2.91 -22.01 13.41
CA THR A 52 3.82 -22.02 12.25
C THR A 52 4.53 -23.36 12.06
N GLY A 53 4.56 -24.23 13.08
CA GLY A 53 5.27 -25.51 13.06
C GLY A 53 6.80 -25.39 13.07
N ALA A 54 7.35 -24.24 13.48
CA ALA A 54 8.77 -24.00 13.57
C ALA A 54 9.20 -23.90 15.04
N GLU A 55 9.79 -24.98 15.59
CA GLU A 55 10.03 -25.14 17.03
C GLU A 55 10.93 -24.04 17.64
N ASP A 56 11.88 -23.49 16.87
CA ASP A 56 12.80 -22.45 17.35
C ASP A 56 12.29 -21.01 17.15
N GLU A 57 11.05 -20.81 16.71
CA GLU A 57 10.50 -19.48 16.39
C GLU A 57 9.46 -19.03 17.42
N ILE A 58 9.46 -17.72 17.73
CA ILE A 58 8.41 -17.12 18.58
C ILE A 58 7.13 -16.92 17.74
N TYR A 59 7.30 -16.51 16.49
CA TYR A 59 6.24 -16.31 15.50
C TYR A 59 6.79 -16.34 14.07
N GLY A 60 5.89 -16.45 13.10
CA GLY A 60 6.19 -16.31 11.67
C GLY A 60 5.43 -15.16 11.04
N ASN A 61 6.03 -14.55 10.00
CA ASN A 61 5.41 -13.46 9.24
C ASN A 61 4.85 -13.95 7.90
N TYR A 62 3.54 -13.81 7.74
CA TYR A 62 2.83 -14.02 6.48
C TYR A 62 2.58 -12.69 5.79
N LEU A 63 2.90 -12.62 4.51
CA LEU A 63 2.72 -11.45 3.68
C LEU A 63 1.52 -11.69 2.77
N ILE A 64 0.46 -10.94 3.00
CA ILE A 64 -0.79 -11.02 2.26
C ILE A 64 -0.84 -9.83 1.30
N PRO A 65 -0.72 -10.07 -0.01
CA PRO A 65 -0.89 -9.03 -1.02
C PRO A 65 -2.27 -8.35 -0.91
N ALA A 66 -2.25 -7.04 -1.01
CA ALA A 66 -3.40 -6.16 -1.03
C ALA A 66 -3.20 -5.10 -2.11
N GLN A 67 -4.30 -4.46 -2.56
CA GLN A 67 -4.26 -3.51 -3.68
C GLN A 67 -3.44 -4.08 -4.87
N ILE A 68 -3.68 -5.36 -5.18
CA ILE A 68 -2.89 -6.14 -6.14
C ILE A 68 -3.09 -5.53 -7.54
N ASP A 69 -2.02 -5.48 -8.32
CA ASP A 69 -2.09 -5.12 -9.73
C ASP A 69 -3.20 -5.92 -10.44
N PRO A 70 -4.15 -5.26 -11.13
CA PRO A 70 -5.27 -5.93 -11.77
C PRO A 70 -4.87 -7.07 -12.72
N GLY A 71 -3.68 -6.99 -13.33
CA GLY A 71 -3.11 -8.01 -14.20
C GLY A 71 -2.79 -9.34 -13.51
N LEU A 72 -2.65 -9.36 -12.18
CA LEU A 72 -2.40 -10.58 -11.39
C LEU A 72 -3.69 -11.24 -10.84
N ILE A 73 -4.83 -10.53 -10.85
CA ILE A 73 -6.01 -10.96 -10.10
C ILE A 73 -6.77 -12.09 -10.82
N ASN A 74 -6.74 -12.20 -12.15
CA ASN A 74 -7.62 -13.12 -12.87
C ASN A 74 -6.87 -14.19 -13.67
N ALA A 75 -6.91 -15.46 -13.25
CA ALA A 75 -6.23 -16.56 -13.96
C ALA A 75 -6.64 -16.74 -15.43
N LYS A 76 -7.84 -16.28 -15.85
CA LYS A 76 -8.29 -16.33 -17.25
C LYS A 76 -7.79 -15.15 -18.09
N SER A 77 -7.37 -14.05 -17.45
CA SER A 77 -6.88 -12.84 -18.10
C SER A 77 -5.58 -12.36 -17.45
N ALA A 78 -4.84 -13.28 -16.83
CA ALA A 78 -3.62 -12.95 -16.12
C ALA A 78 -2.65 -12.53 -17.20
N ASN A 79 -2.17 -11.29 -17.09
CA ASN A 79 -1.20 -10.82 -18.05
C ASN A 79 0.08 -11.61 -17.81
N LYS A 80 0.50 -12.38 -18.82
CA LYS A 80 1.72 -13.18 -18.75
C LYS A 80 2.92 -12.32 -18.36
N ASP A 81 2.99 -11.10 -18.89
CA ASP A 81 4.08 -10.15 -18.61
C ASP A 81 4.10 -9.74 -17.13
N THR A 82 2.94 -9.54 -16.51
CA THR A 82 2.84 -9.19 -15.09
C THR A 82 3.18 -10.39 -14.20
N LEU A 83 2.80 -11.60 -14.60
CA LEU A 83 3.18 -12.82 -13.88
C LEU A 83 4.68 -13.11 -14.01
N ASP A 84 5.25 -12.95 -15.20
CA ASP A 84 6.69 -13.05 -15.45
C ASP A 84 7.45 -11.98 -14.65
N SER A 85 6.88 -10.77 -14.51
CA SER A 85 7.42 -9.72 -13.66
C SER A 85 7.40 -10.09 -12.17
N LEU A 86 6.33 -10.74 -11.68
CA LEU A 86 6.25 -11.21 -10.30
C LEU A 86 7.29 -12.32 -10.02
N VAL A 87 7.40 -13.30 -10.92
CA VAL A 87 8.39 -14.39 -10.78
C VAL A 87 9.81 -13.84 -10.90
N GLY A 88 10.06 -12.95 -11.86
CA GLY A 88 11.33 -12.26 -12.02
C GLY A 88 11.69 -11.43 -10.79
N ALA A 89 10.73 -10.73 -10.19
CA ALA A 89 10.92 -9.99 -8.95
C ALA A 89 11.33 -10.92 -7.79
N LEU A 90 10.68 -12.07 -7.62
CA LEU A 90 11.07 -13.06 -6.61
C LEU A 90 12.53 -13.49 -6.77
N TYR A 91 12.91 -13.83 -8.00
CA TYR A 91 14.28 -14.23 -8.31
C TYR A 91 15.28 -13.10 -8.06
N ILE A 92 15.02 -11.89 -8.55
CA ILE A 92 15.90 -10.73 -8.36
C ILE A 92 16.06 -10.40 -6.87
N PHE A 93 14.96 -10.43 -6.10
CA PHE A 93 14.99 -10.18 -4.67
C PHE A 93 15.85 -11.21 -3.94
N GLU A 94 15.64 -12.50 -4.22
CA GLU A 94 16.43 -13.57 -3.64
C GLU A 94 17.91 -13.43 -3.98
N GLN A 95 18.25 -13.20 -5.25
CA GLN A 95 19.63 -13.00 -5.67
C GLN A 95 20.25 -11.75 -5.03
N TYR A 96 19.50 -10.65 -4.90
CA TYR A 96 19.98 -9.46 -4.21
C TYR A 96 20.32 -9.76 -2.76
N LEU A 97 19.38 -10.39 -2.03
CA LEU A 97 19.55 -10.72 -0.62
C LEU A 97 20.81 -11.58 -0.42
N TRP A 98 20.98 -12.63 -1.22
CA TRP A 98 22.15 -13.51 -1.14
C TRP A 98 23.45 -12.82 -1.55
N ASN A 99 23.43 -11.97 -2.57
CA ASN A 99 24.62 -11.23 -3.00
C ASN A 99 25.10 -10.21 -1.96
N GLN A 100 24.22 -9.65 -1.13
CA GLN A 100 24.66 -8.78 -0.02
C GLN A 100 25.51 -9.53 1.01
N TYR A 101 25.33 -10.85 1.13
CA TYR A 101 25.94 -11.66 2.19
C TYR A 101 26.93 -12.69 1.63
N ASN A 102 27.68 -12.30 0.58
CA ASN A 102 28.71 -13.10 -0.07
C ASN A 102 28.24 -14.41 -0.74
N GLY A 103 26.95 -14.53 -1.07
CA GLY A 103 26.46 -15.48 -2.07
C GLY A 103 25.38 -16.44 -1.57
N CYS A 104 25.34 -17.62 -2.18
CA CYS A 104 24.22 -18.56 -2.11
C CYS A 104 24.05 -19.20 -0.72
N ALA A 105 22.78 -19.42 -0.32
CA ALA A 105 22.38 -20.08 0.94
C ALA A 105 22.85 -21.53 1.10
N CYS A 106 23.41 -22.13 0.05
CA CYS A 106 23.75 -23.55 0.03
C CYS A 106 24.81 -23.89 1.09
N GLU A 107 24.70 -25.06 1.71
CA GLU A 107 25.64 -25.49 2.76
C GLU A 107 27.10 -25.49 2.27
N GLU A 108 27.34 -25.98 1.06
CA GLU A 108 28.68 -25.96 0.43
C GLU A 108 29.23 -24.54 0.28
N CYS A 109 28.37 -23.60 -0.13
CA CYS A 109 28.68 -22.20 -0.31
C CYS A 109 29.09 -21.57 1.02
N ARG A 110 28.32 -21.85 2.10
CA ARG A 110 28.58 -21.37 3.46
C ARG A 110 29.89 -21.93 4.02
N ASN A 111 30.10 -23.23 3.90
CA ASN A 111 31.32 -23.89 4.33
C ASN A 111 32.56 -23.34 3.60
N ARG A 112 32.42 -22.98 2.31
CA ARG A 112 33.50 -22.35 1.53
C ARG A 112 33.78 -20.90 1.95
N ILE A 113 32.73 -20.15 2.30
CA ILE A 113 32.82 -18.75 2.72
C ILE A 113 33.42 -18.63 4.13
N GLY A 114 33.29 -19.67 4.97
CA GLY A 114 33.94 -19.75 6.28
C GLY A 114 33.36 -18.81 7.33
N TYR A 115 32.15 -18.29 7.11
CA TYR A 115 31.43 -17.44 8.06
C TYR A 115 30.24 -18.20 8.67
N GLU A 116 30.06 -18.07 9.99
CA GLU A 116 28.88 -18.55 10.68
C GLU A 116 27.80 -17.45 10.68
N PHE A 117 26.56 -17.84 10.39
CA PHE A 117 25.37 -16.98 10.50
C PHE A 117 25.02 -16.83 11.98
N ASP A 118 25.83 -16.05 12.70
CA ASP A 118 25.77 -15.92 14.14
C ASP A 118 24.96 -14.69 14.59
N PHE A 119 24.50 -14.75 15.83
CA PHE A 119 23.77 -13.67 16.49
C PHE A 119 24.25 -13.55 17.93
N ARG A 120 24.22 -12.33 18.45
CA ARG A 120 24.57 -12.06 19.86
C ARG A 120 23.47 -11.27 20.55
N TRP A 121 23.19 -11.68 21.79
CA TRP A 121 22.39 -10.94 22.75
C TRP A 121 23.27 -10.19 23.75
N GLU A 122 24.42 -10.80 24.06
CA GLU A 122 25.46 -10.28 24.93
C GLU A 122 26.46 -9.44 24.11
N ASP A 123 27.16 -8.52 24.78
CA ASP A 123 28.16 -7.63 24.15
C ASP A 123 27.65 -6.71 23.03
N ILE A 124 26.33 -6.53 22.91
CA ILE A 124 25.76 -5.43 22.14
C ILE A 124 26.23 -4.12 22.78
N GLU A 125 26.71 -3.19 21.96
CA GLU A 125 27.17 -1.89 22.41
C GLU A 125 26.12 -1.20 23.30
N ALA A 126 26.43 -1.07 24.59
CA ALA A 126 25.47 -0.58 25.60
C ALA A 126 24.88 0.78 25.22
N ALA A 127 25.70 1.68 24.69
CA ALA A 127 25.26 2.99 24.22
C ALA A 127 24.19 2.90 23.14
N ARG A 128 24.34 1.98 22.17
CA ARG A 128 23.39 1.76 21.07
C ARG A 128 22.07 1.16 21.58
N LEU A 129 22.17 0.19 22.49
CA LEU A 129 20.98 -0.42 23.11
C LEU A 129 20.23 0.58 23.99
N ASP A 130 20.93 1.38 24.80
CA ASP A 130 20.33 2.40 25.66
C ASP A 130 19.69 3.53 24.84
N GLN A 131 20.30 3.91 23.72
CA GLN A 131 19.69 4.82 22.76
C GLN A 131 18.35 4.25 22.26
N ALA A 132 18.33 3.01 21.76
CA ALA A 132 17.10 2.37 21.27
C ALA A 132 16.01 2.30 22.35
N LYS A 133 16.38 1.89 23.58
CA LYS A 133 15.48 1.86 24.75
C LYS A 133 14.90 3.23 25.07
N SER A 134 15.71 4.29 25.03
CA SER A 134 15.26 5.66 25.35
C SER A 134 14.26 6.22 24.33
N ILE A 135 14.43 5.86 23.05
CA ILE A 135 13.63 6.38 21.94
C ILE A 135 12.32 5.59 21.80
N ILE A 136 12.43 4.27 21.75
CA ILE A 136 11.30 3.38 21.43
C ILE A 136 10.57 2.91 22.69
N GLY A 137 11.21 3.03 23.85
CA GLY A 137 10.76 2.50 25.12
C GLY A 137 11.27 1.07 25.36
N PHE A 138 11.34 0.70 26.63
CA PHE A 138 11.75 -0.63 27.07
C PHE A 138 10.66 -1.27 27.95
N ASP A 139 10.36 -2.52 27.65
CA ASP A 139 9.48 -3.39 28.43
C ASP A 139 10.11 -4.79 28.48
N PRO A 140 10.60 -5.28 29.63
CA PRO A 140 11.32 -6.54 29.72
C PRO A 140 10.59 -7.76 29.16
N MET A 141 9.25 -7.72 29.12
CA MET A 141 8.41 -8.83 28.64
C MET A 141 7.95 -8.64 27.20
N ARG A 142 8.19 -7.46 26.61
CA ARG A 142 7.68 -7.07 25.29
C ARG A 142 8.74 -6.37 24.44
N THR A 143 10.01 -6.62 24.74
CA THR A 143 11.15 -6.11 23.97
C THR A 143 12.00 -7.29 23.55
N ASN A 144 12.37 -7.32 22.27
CA ASN A 144 13.36 -8.24 21.74
C ASN A 144 14.44 -7.41 21.03
N TYR A 145 15.69 -7.81 21.15
CA TYR A 145 16.82 -7.15 20.51
C TYR A 145 17.94 -8.15 20.27
N MET A 146 18.70 -7.93 19.20
CA MET A 146 19.87 -8.72 18.88
C MET A 146 20.76 -7.99 17.89
N GLU A 147 22.00 -8.43 17.78
CA GLU A 147 22.89 -8.07 16.69
C GLU A 147 23.30 -9.31 15.92
N ARG A 148 23.32 -9.22 14.59
CA ARG A 148 23.79 -10.27 13.70
C ARG A 148 25.03 -9.85 12.96
N THR A 149 25.87 -10.84 12.67
CA THR A 149 27.06 -10.69 11.82
C THR A 149 26.75 -10.96 10.36
N LEU A 150 25.74 -11.77 10.06
CA LEU A 150 25.31 -12.06 8.69
C LEU A 150 23.82 -12.48 8.68
N PRO A 151 22.89 -11.69 8.11
CA PRO A 151 23.03 -10.28 7.73
C PRO A 151 23.63 -9.38 8.81
N THR A 152 24.43 -8.37 8.44
CA THR A 152 24.97 -7.43 9.43
C THR A 152 23.92 -6.41 9.83
N TRP A 153 23.29 -6.58 11.00
CA TRP A 153 22.38 -5.57 11.53
C TRP A 153 22.27 -5.59 13.05
N PHE A 154 21.88 -4.45 13.60
CA PHE A 154 21.31 -4.37 14.94
C PHE A 154 19.80 -4.23 14.82
N TYR A 155 19.10 -5.05 15.59
CA TYR A 155 17.66 -5.13 15.61
C TYR A 155 17.15 -4.84 17.03
N TYR A 156 16.13 -3.99 17.12
CA TYR A 156 15.43 -3.71 18.36
C TYR A 156 13.93 -3.58 18.09
N ARG A 157 13.11 -4.40 18.75
CA ARG A 157 11.65 -4.35 18.65
C ARG A 157 11.00 -4.21 20.01
N ASN A 158 10.04 -3.30 20.08
CA ASN A 158 9.13 -3.19 21.21
C ASN A 158 7.69 -3.52 20.74
N PHE A 159 7.19 -4.67 21.16
CA PHE A 159 5.85 -5.16 20.79
C PHE A 159 4.72 -4.33 21.40
N LYS A 160 4.96 -3.64 22.52
CA LYS A 160 3.98 -2.75 23.15
C LYS A 160 3.79 -1.46 22.36
N THR A 161 4.89 -0.82 21.97
CA THR A 161 4.85 0.41 21.16
C THR A 161 4.68 0.13 19.67
N LYS A 162 4.78 -1.15 19.28
CA LYS A 162 4.67 -1.67 17.91
C LYS A 162 5.69 -1.06 16.98
N VAL A 163 6.89 -0.83 17.50
CA VAL A 163 7.98 -0.19 16.75
C VAL A 163 9.18 -1.12 16.70
N THR A 164 9.76 -1.21 15.51
CA THR A 164 11.01 -1.93 15.25
C THR A 164 12.03 -0.94 14.72
N LEU A 165 13.27 -1.05 15.19
CA LEU A 165 14.45 -0.36 14.69
C LEU A 165 15.41 -1.38 14.11
N ILE A 166 15.89 -1.07 12.91
CA ILE A 166 16.94 -1.82 12.22
C ILE A 166 18.04 -0.82 11.88
N ASP A 167 19.27 -1.15 12.21
CA ASP A 167 20.47 -0.41 11.84
C ASP A 167 21.39 -1.35 11.07
N SER A 168 21.51 -1.11 9.76
CA SER A 168 22.23 -1.99 8.85
C SER A 168 22.72 -1.19 7.64
N PRO A 169 23.97 -0.72 7.65
CA PRO A 169 24.53 0.05 6.53
C PRO A 169 24.46 -0.70 5.19
N GLU A 170 24.51 -2.03 5.20
CA GLU A 170 24.52 -2.88 4.00
C GLU A 170 23.19 -2.83 3.23
N ILE A 171 22.05 -2.73 3.92
CA ILE A 171 20.73 -2.73 3.27
C ILE A 171 20.20 -1.32 2.98
N MET A 172 20.79 -0.26 3.56
CA MET A 172 20.34 1.12 3.33
C MET A 172 20.32 1.53 1.85
N PRO A 173 21.35 1.21 1.02
CA PRO A 173 21.33 1.54 -0.41
C PRO A 173 20.11 0.95 -1.12
N PHE A 174 19.67 -0.24 -0.72
CA PHE A 174 18.45 -0.84 -1.26
C PHE A 174 17.23 0.00 -0.91
N PHE A 175 17.02 0.31 0.36
CA PHE A 175 15.86 1.08 0.80
C PHE A 175 15.79 2.46 0.17
N HIS A 176 16.94 3.13 0.00
CA HIS A 176 16.98 4.40 -0.74
C HIS A 176 16.62 4.23 -2.23
N ALA A 177 17.01 3.11 -2.86
CA ALA A 177 16.59 2.80 -4.23
C ALA A 177 15.08 2.48 -4.32
N LEU A 178 14.45 2.02 -3.23
CA LEU A 178 13.02 1.74 -3.17
C LEU A 178 12.14 2.98 -3.04
N VAL A 179 12.71 4.15 -2.76
CA VAL A 179 11.93 5.37 -2.54
C VAL A 179 11.13 5.67 -3.80
N THR A 180 9.82 5.78 -3.63
CA THR A 180 8.83 5.76 -4.72
C THR A 180 8.68 7.13 -5.39
N SER A 181 7.88 7.16 -6.45
CA SER A 181 7.35 8.37 -7.06
C SER A 181 6.82 9.36 -6.00
N PRO A 182 6.89 10.68 -6.26
CA PRO A 182 6.37 11.68 -5.34
C PRO A 182 4.87 11.43 -5.09
N PRO A 183 4.43 11.33 -3.83
CA PRO A 183 3.03 11.06 -3.50
C PRO A 183 2.12 12.24 -3.83
N GLN A 184 0.89 11.94 -4.24
CA GLN A 184 -0.21 12.89 -4.15
C GLN A 184 -0.75 12.87 -2.72
N LEU A 185 -0.77 14.05 -2.09
CA LEU A 185 -1.18 14.22 -0.70
C LEU A 185 -2.47 15.02 -0.63
N ILE A 186 -3.49 14.46 0.01
CA ILE A 186 -4.74 15.15 0.33
C ILE A 186 -4.83 15.28 1.85
N LYS A 187 -5.03 16.49 2.35
CA LYS A 187 -5.20 16.76 3.78
C LYS A 187 -6.53 16.18 4.27
N GLY A 188 -6.43 15.13 5.08
CA GLY A 188 -7.55 14.58 5.84
C GLY A 188 -7.90 15.44 7.06
N THR A 189 -8.68 14.87 7.97
CA THR A 189 -9.04 15.47 9.24
C THR A 189 -8.09 15.01 10.35
N SER A 190 -7.75 13.73 10.38
CA SER A 190 -6.88 13.12 11.40
C SER A 190 -5.49 12.71 10.88
N GLY A 191 -5.26 12.89 9.58
CA GLY A 191 -4.04 12.52 8.90
C GLY A 191 -4.02 12.94 7.43
N GLU A 192 -3.19 12.29 6.65
CA GLU A 192 -3.03 12.51 5.22
C GLU A 192 -3.53 11.30 4.44
N LEU A 193 -4.32 11.55 3.40
CA LEU A 193 -4.65 10.59 2.35
C LEU A 193 -3.53 10.65 1.31
N ILE A 194 -2.91 9.52 1.04
CA ILE A 194 -1.68 9.41 0.27
C ILE A 194 -1.94 8.47 -0.91
N VAL A 195 -1.71 8.97 -2.12
CA VAL A 195 -1.80 8.17 -3.36
C VAL A 195 -0.43 8.15 -4.01
N VAL A 196 0.13 6.97 -4.19
CA VAL A 196 1.42 6.74 -4.87
C VAL A 196 1.19 5.65 -5.90
N ASP A 197 1.46 5.97 -7.16
CA ASP A 197 1.16 5.11 -8.31
C ASP A 197 -0.31 4.65 -8.25
N GLN A 198 -0.59 3.35 -8.14
CA GLN A 198 -1.96 2.82 -7.99
C GLN A 198 -2.41 2.60 -6.54
N PHE A 199 -1.51 2.81 -5.57
CA PHE A 199 -1.77 2.46 -4.17
C PHE A 199 -2.34 3.64 -3.38
N GLN A 200 -3.35 3.35 -2.56
CA GLN A 200 -4.04 4.31 -1.71
C GLN A 200 -3.81 3.99 -0.24
N HIS A 201 -3.31 4.95 0.51
CA HIS A 201 -2.90 4.80 1.91
C HIS A 201 -3.27 5.99 2.77
N TYR A 202 -3.41 5.74 4.07
CA TYR A 202 -3.65 6.79 5.06
C TYR A 202 -2.49 6.85 6.06
N LEU A 203 -2.00 8.05 6.34
CA LEU A 203 -1.01 8.27 7.39
C LEU A 203 -1.57 9.20 8.47
N SER A 204 -1.72 8.67 9.69
CA SER A 204 -2.11 9.48 10.85
C SER A 204 -1.07 10.54 11.18
N ASN A 205 -1.53 11.75 11.52
CA ASN A 205 -0.67 12.83 12.01
C ASN A 205 0.12 12.42 13.27
N SER A 206 -0.49 11.61 14.14
CA SER A 206 0.16 11.14 15.37
C SER A 206 1.34 10.20 15.08
N ILE A 207 1.17 9.29 14.12
CA ILE A 207 2.22 8.33 13.71
C ILE A 207 3.34 9.08 12.98
N LYS A 208 3.00 9.96 12.04
CA LYS A 208 3.97 10.79 11.32
C LYS A 208 4.84 11.61 12.29
N LYS A 209 4.20 12.31 13.25
CA LYS A 209 4.90 13.09 14.29
C LYS A 209 5.79 12.21 15.17
N LYS A 210 5.29 11.04 15.58
CA LYS A 210 6.06 10.07 16.39
C LYS A 210 7.33 9.62 15.67
N LEU A 211 7.21 9.18 14.41
CA LEU A 211 8.35 8.78 13.59
C LEU A 211 9.37 9.91 13.44
N TYR A 212 8.92 11.12 13.10
CA TYR A 212 9.83 12.26 12.93
C TYR A 212 10.55 12.64 14.23
N THR A 213 9.88 12.43 15.37
CA THR A 213 10.48 12.64 16.70
C THR A 213 11.57 11.61 16.96
N TYR A 214 11.35 10.35 16.61
CA TYR A 214 12.34 9.29 16.76
C TYR A 214 13.57 9.52 15.87
N PHE A 215 13.40 9.86 14.60
CA PHE A 215 14.53 10.19 13.72
C PHE A 215 15.32 11.40 14.22
N LYS A 216 14.64 12.42 14.76
CA LYS A 216 15.32 13.56 15.39
C LYS A 216 16.15 13.13 16.61
N GLN A 217 15.66 12.19 17.43
CA GLN A 217 16.39 11.65 18.57
C GLN A 217 17.54 10.71 18.16
N LEU A 218 17.46 10.12 16.97
CA LEU A 218 18.56 9.38 16.32
C LEU A 218 19.57 10.31 15.63
N TYR A 219 19.39 11.63 15.73
CA TYR A 219 20.23 12.64 15.07
C TYR A 219 20.22 12.55 13.53
N GLU A 220 19.12 12.05 12.96
CA GLU A 220 18.94 11.96 11.51
C GLU A 220 17.99 13.03 10.98
N LYS A 221 18.04 13.23 9.66
CA LYS A 221 17.07 14.05 8.94
C LYS A 221 15.69 13.39 8.95
N GLN A 222 14.70 14.09 8.37
CA GLN A 222 13.38 13.51 8.21
C GLN A 222 13.47 12.28 7.30
N PRO A 223 12.83 11.16 7.70
CA PRO A 223 12.90 9.93 6.94
C PRO A 223 11.99 9.99 5.70
N GLU A 224 12.35 9.19 4.71
CA GLU A 224 11.46 8.82 3.62
C GLU A 224 10.48 7.75 4.11
N LEU A 225 9.22 7.86 3.71
CA LEU A 225 8.15 6.99 4.22
C LEU A 225 7.65 6.05 3.11
N ILE A 226 7.75 4.76 3.36
CA ILE A 226 7.13 3.69 2.57
C ILE A 226 5.94 3.18 3.39
N ILE A 227 4.73 3.36 2.86
CA ILE A 227 3.49 3.01 3.56
C ILE A 227 2.92 1.72 2.98
N LEU A 228 2.67 0.72 3.82
CA LEU A 228 2.07 -0.56 3.44
C LEU A 228 0.61 -0.61 3.93
N GLU A 229 -0.02 -1.78 4.02
CA GLU A 229 -1.41 -1.85 4.51
C GLU A 229 -1.55 -1.70 6.01
N ASN A 230 -0.62 -2.27 6.77
CA ASN A 230 -0.68 -2.27 8.23
C ASN A 230 0.65 -1.90 8.89
N LYS A 231 1.53 -1.24 8.13
CA LYS A 231 2.87 -0.88 8.58
C LYS A 231 3.33 0.37 7.85
N VAL A 232 3.98 1.27 8.57
CA VAL A 232 4.74 2.39 8.01
C VAL A 232 6.21 2.10 8.20
N VAL A 233 6.97 2.13 7.11
CA VAL A 233 8.42 1.96 7.09
C VAL A 233 9.03 3.34 6.86
N ALA A 234 9.78 3.82 7.82
CA ALA A 234 10.49 5.09 7.77
C ALA A 234 11.98 4.79 7.58
N VAL A 235 12.55 5.29 6.50
CA VAL A 235 13.93 5.07 6.07
C VAL A 235 14.68 6.39 6.25
N GLY A 236 15.65 6.44 7.16
CA GLY A 236 16.55 7.58 7.26
C GLY A 236 17.90 7.28 6.63
N GLU A 237 18.97 7.91 7.11
CA GLU A 237 20.31 7.77 6.50
C GLU A 237 21.01 6.47 6.91
N ARG A 238 20.84 6.05 8.16
CA ARG A 238 21.42 4.83 8.72
C ARG A 238 20.37 3.92 9.35
N PHE A 239 19.31 4.48 9.91
CA PHE A 239 18.27 3.72 10.60
C PHE A 239 17.02 3.50 9.75
N ILE A 240 16.40 2.33 9.93
CA ILE A 240 15.05 2.03 9.47
C ILE A 240 14.18 1.84 10.70
N LEU A 241 13.08 2.58 10.77
CA LEU A 241 12.03 2.38 11.77
C LEU A 241 10.77 1.86 11.11
N THR A 242 10.16 0.83 11.68
CA THR A 242 8.82 0.39 11.26
C THR A 242 7.83 0.55 12.39
N VAL A 243 6.59 0.91 12.05
CA VAL A 243 5.49 1.04 13.01
C VAL A 243 4.28 0.27 12.51
N ASP A 244 3.81 -0.71 13.30
CA ASP A 244 2.59 -1.46 12.95
C ASP A 244 1.36 -0.61 13.25
N THR A 245 0.62 -0.24 12.21
CA THR A 245 -0.54 0.66 12.29
C THR A 245 -1.45 0.47 11.09
N ASP A 246 -2.76 0.61 11.26
CA ASP A 246 -3.71 0.54 10.13
C ASP A 246 -3.58 1.78 9.24
N CYS A 247 -2.92 1.62 8.10
CA CYS A 247 -2.58 2.70 7.15
C CYS A 247 -2.94 2.35 5.70
N GLY A 248 -3.62 1.22 5.48
CA GLY A 248 -3.96 0.69 4.16
C GLY A 248 -5.19 1.30 3.53
N VAL A 249 -5.66 0.65 2.46
CA VAL A 249 -6.78 1.14 1.64
C VAL A 249 -8.09 1.25 2.43
N ASN A 250 -8.29 0.39 3.41
CA ASN A 250 -9.50 0.43 4.25
C ASN A 250 -9.52 1.71 5.10
N ARG A 251 -8.38 2.10 5.65
CA ARG A 251 -8.25 3.33 6.43
C ARG A 251 -8.32 4.56 5.52
N PHE A 252 -7.72 4.51 4.33
CA PHE A 252 -7.87 5.53 3.29
C PHE A 252 -9.35 5.79 2.97
N LYS A 253 -10.13 4.75 2.67
CA LYS A 253 -11.57 4.88 2.35
C LYS A 253 -12.36 5.51 3.50
N LYS A 254 -12.09 5.11 4.75
CA LYS A 254 -12.73 5.69 5.93
C LYS A 254 -12.44 7.19 6.06
N GLU A 255 -11.17 7.59 5.94
CA GLU A 255 -10.80 9.01 6.02
C GLU A 255 -11.36 9.80 4.83
N ARG A 256 -11.43 9.21 3.63
CA ARG A 256 -12.03 9.83 2.45
C ARG A 256 -13.51 10.16 2.68
N GLU A 257 -14.28 9.28 3.31
CA GLU A 257 -15.68 9.57 3.64
C GLU A 257 -15.80 10.72 4.66
N ILE A 258 -14.90 10.77 5.66
CA ILE A 258 -14.85 11.90 6.61
C ILE A 258 -14.53 13.22 5.88
N VAL A 259 -13.61 13.19 4.92
CA VAL A 259 -13.29 14.37 4.09
C VAL A 259 -14.47 14.77 3.21
N ARG A 260 -15.22 13.81 2.66
CA ARG A 260 -16.43 14.07 1.88
C ARG A 260 -17.50 14.75 2.74
N GLU A 261 -17.73 14.27 3.95
CA GLU A 261 -18.66 14.87 4.90
C GLU A 261 -18.23 16.31 5.28
N ARG A 262 -16.94 16.51 5.57
CA ARG A 262 -16.37 17.84 5.81
C ARG A 262 -16.61 18.77 4.62
N HIS A 263 -16.34 18.30 3.41
CA HIS A 263 -16.52 19.10 2.19
C HIS A 263 -17.98 19.47 1.95
N ASN A 264 -18.92 18.55 2.19
CA ASN A 264 -20.35 18.84 2.09
C ASN A 264 -20.78 19.89 3.11
N MET A 265 -20.30 19.80 4.36
CA MET A 265 -20.58 20.79 5.40
C MET A 265 -19.99 22.16 5.04
N GLU A 266 -18.74 22.21 4.59
CA GLU A 266 -18.09 23.43 4.09
C GLU A 266 -18.88 24.02 2.93
N PHE A 267 -19.36 23.18 2.01
CA PHE A 267 -20.17 23.59 0.87
C PHE A 267 -21.50 24.20 1.32
N GLU A 268 -22.24 23.55 2.21
CA GLU A 268 -23.51 24.06 2.75
C GLU A 268 -23.37 25.43 3.45
N VAL A 269 -22.24 25.65 4.14
CA VAL A 269 -21.97 26.89 4.87
C VAL A 269 -21.52 28.02 3.94
N LEU A 270 -20.54 27.72 3.07
CA LEU A 270 -19.90 28.71 2.20
C LEU A 270 -20.74 29.02 0.96
N PHE A 271 -21.36 27.99 0.40
CA PHE A 271 -22.21 28.06 -0.78
C PHE A 271 -23.62 27.67 -0.38
N LYS A 272 -24.22 28.42 0.57
CA LYS A 272 -25.62 28.24 0.97
C LYS A 272 -26.44 28.00 -0.29
N PRO A 273 -26.96 26.78 -0.51
CA PRO A 273 -27.70 26.51 -1.73
C PRO A 273 -28.88 27.47 -1.69
N HIS A 274 -28.91 28.41 -2.64
CA HIS A 274 -30.14 29.13 -2.90
C HIS A 274 -31.14 28.03 -3.22
N THR A 275 -32.09 27.83 -2.31
CA THR A 275 -33.16 26.87 -2.53
C THR A 275 -33.93 27.41 -3.72
N LEU A 276 -33.61 26.89 -4.90
CA LEU A 276 -34.34 27.19 -6.11
C LEU A 276 -35.71 26.53 -5.95
N ARG A 277 -36.65 27.29 -5.42
CA ARG A 277 -38.06 26.94 -5.52
C ARG A 277 -38.48 27.28 -6.94
N TRP A 278 -38.78 26.25 -7.70
CA TRP A 278 -39.56 26.43 -8.91
C TRP A 278 -40.82 27.22 -8.56
N ALA A 279 -41.02 28.34 -9.26
CA ALA A 279 -42.19 29.19 -9.04
C ALA A 279 -43.48 28.38 -9.29
N ASP A 280 -43.41 27.48 -10.27
CA ASP A 280 -44.48 26.58 -10.64
C ASP A 280 -44.15 25.14 -10.25
N ARG A 281 -45.20 24.35 -10.00
CA ARG A 281 -45.05 22.92 -9.76
C ARG A 281 -44.58 22.25 -11.06
N ILE A 282 -43.35 21.75 -11.06
CA ILE A 282 -42.84 20.92 -12.16
C ILE A 282 -43.60 19.60 -12.18
N THR A 283 -44.15 19.27 -13.35
CA THR A 283 -44.67 17.92 -13.64
C THR A 283 -43.54 17.05 -14.15
N ASP A 284 -43.66 15.73 -13.97
CA ASP A 284 -42.68 14.74 -14.41
C ASP A 284 -42.24 14.96 -15.87
N SER A 285 -43.18 15.32 -16.75
CA SER A 285 -42.91 15.63 -18.16
C SER A 285 -42.00 16.85 -18.36
N VAL A 286 -42.20 17.92 -17.58
CA VAL A 286 -41.41 19.16 -17.63
C VAL A 286 -40.01 18.91 -17.11
N PHE A 287 -39.86 18.03 -16.11
CA PHE A 287 -38.57 17.60 -15.63
C PHE A 287 -37.81 16.78 -16.67
N GLU A 288 -38.46 15.78 -17.29
CA GLU A 288 -37.86 15.02 -18.39
C GLU A 288 -37.47 15.91 -19.58
N ASP A 289 -38.30 16.92 -19.92
CA ASP A 289 -37.98 17.89 -20.98
C ASP A 289 -36.75 18.73 -20.61
N LEU A 290 -36.62 19.15 -19.36
CA LEU A 290 -35.43 19.87 -18.87
C LEU A 290 -34.17 19.00 -18.99
N ILE A 291 -34.23 17.73 -18.56
CA ILE A 291 -33.09 16.81 -18.67
C ILE A 291 -32.73 16.58 -20.14
N LYS A 292 -33.72 16.40 -21.02
CA LYS A 292 -33.52 16.32 -22.46
C LYS A 292 -32.81 17.56 -23.00
N ASP A 293 -33.29 18.76 -22.66
CA ASP A 293 -32.73 20.04 -23.12
C ASP A 293 -31.30 20.29 -22.60
N LEU A 294 -30.97 19.78 -21.41
CA LEU A 294 -29.61 19.83 -20.88
C LEU A 294 -28.68 18.88 -21.64
N LEU A 295 -29.11 17.65 -21.86
CA LEU A 295 -28.35 16.66 -22.60
C LEU A 295 -28.15 17.07 -24.07
N GLU A 296 -29.14 17.68 -24.72
CA GLU A 296 -29.00 18.20 -26.09
C GLU A 296 -28.04 19.39 -26.22
N ARG A 297 -27.64 20.02 -25.10
CA ARG A 297 -26.61 21.08 -25.08
C ARG A 297 -25.20 20.54 -24.87
N GLU A 298 -25.05 19.28 -24.47
CA GLU A 298 -23.73 18.67 -24.30
C GLU A 298 -23.07 18.46 -25.68
N PRO A 299 -21.83 18.93 -25.89
CA PRO A 299 -21.19 18.95 -27.21
C PRO A 299 -20.99 17.56 -27.83
N ASP A 300 -20.90 16.54 -26.98
CA ASP A 300 -20.67 15.15 -27.39
C ASP A 300 -21.97 14.34 -27.53
N ILE A 301 -23.14 14.94 -27.29
CA ILE A 301 -24.43 14.28 -27.48
C ILE A 301 -24.99 14.62 -28.86
N ASN A 302 -25.21 13.59 -29.67
CA ASN A 302 -25.75 13.74 -31.02
C ASN A 302 -27.27 13.97 -31.00
N ARG A 303 -27.98 13.21 -30.16
CA ARG A 303 -29.44 13.24 -30.09
C ARG A 303 -29.95 12.65 -28.78
N VAL A 304 -31.06 13.19 -28.28
CA VAL A 304 -31.80 12.62 -27.16
C VAL A 304 -33.24 12.33 -27.58
N ARG A 305 -33.77 11.15 -27.22
CA ARG A 305 -35.14 10.72 -27.56
C ARG A 305 -35.89 10.29 -26.30
N LYS A 306 -37.14 10.72 -26.19
CA LYS A 306 -38.11 10.18 -25.22
C LYS A 306 -38.63 8.84 -25.70
N LEU A 307 -38.65 7.84 -24.82
CA LEU A 307 -39.05 6.48 -25.17
C LEU A 307 -40.56 6.25 -25.07
N ALA A 308 -41.22 6.82 -24.07
CA ALA A 308 -42.66 6.66 -23.86
C ALA A 308 -43.28 7.85 -23.10
N HIS A 309 -44.61 7.86 -22.96
CA HIS A 309 -45.29 8.76 -22.02
C HIS A 309 -44.96 8.34 -20.58
N THR A 310 -44.75 9.32 -19.70
CA THR A 310 -44.19 9.28 -18.32
C THR A 310 -44.83 8.28 -17.33
N ARG A 311 -45.81 7.45 -17.73
CA ARG A 311 -46.50 6.47 -16.87
C ARG A 311 -46.65 5.07 -17.48
N GLU A 312 -46.06 4.80 -18.64
CA GLU A 312 -46.03 3.45 -19.21
C GLU A 312 -44.90 2.60 -18.60
N ARG A 313 -45.15 1.30 -18.41
CA ARG A 313 -44.20 0.36 -17.78
C ARG A 313 -43.08 -0.03 -18.75
N ASP A 314 -42.21 0.91 -19.09
CA ASP A 314 -41.03 0.66 -19.93
C ASP A 314 -39.76 0.56 -19.08
N LYS A 315 -39.67 -0.52 -18.28
CA LYS A 315 -38.44 -1.04 -17.64
C LYS A 315 -37.46 -0.01 -17.01
N GLY A 316 -37.91 1.21 -16.67
CA GLY A 316 -37.11 2.27 -16.07
C GLY A 316 -36.29 3.14 -17.06
N ALA A 317 -36.65 3.21 -18.33
CA ALA A 317 -35.93 4.00 -19.34
C ALA A 317 -36.77 5.21 -19.81
N ASP A 318 -36.43 6.41 -19.34
CA ASP A 318 -37.18 7.64 -19.65
C ASP A 318 -36.66 8.31 -20.94
N LEU A 319 -35.34 8.36 -21.09
CA LEU A 319 -34.65 8.94 -22.26
C LEU A 319 -33.57 7.99 -22.80
N ILE A 320 -33.32 8.07 -24.11
CA ILE A 320 -32.10 7.52 -24.74
C ILE A 320 -31.29 8.69 -25.30
N ALA A 321 -30.03 8.79 -24.87
CA ALA A 321 -29.05 9.70 -25.43
C ALA A 321 -28.07 8.95 -26.34
N GLU A 322 -27.93 9.40 -27.59
CA GLU A 322 -26.89 8.99 -28.52
C GLU A 322 -25.62 9.80 -28.22
N TRP A 323 -24.66 9.21 -27.52
CA TRP A 323 -23.44 9.86 -27.05
C TRP A 323 -22.25 9.46 -27.93
N ILE A 324 -21.53 10.44 -28.45
CA ILE A 324 -20.27 10.29 -29.17
C ILE A 324 -19.15 10.20 -28.13
N VAL A 325 -18.46 9.06 -28.07
CA VAL A 325 -17.35 8.84 -27.15
C VAL A 325 -16.07 8.45 -27.91
N PRO A 326 -14.88 8.88 -27.46
CA PRO A 326 -13.63 8.46 -28.07
C PRO A 326 -13.41 6.96 -27.91
N LYS A 327 -12.84 6.32 -28.93
CA LYS A 327 -12.46 4.89 -28.86
C LYS A 327 -11.30 4.70 -27.89
N ASP A 328 -11.47 3.79 -26.94
CA ASP A 328 -10.43 3.39 -25.96
C ASP A 328 -9.32 2.49 -26.56
N ARG A 329 -9.36 2.21 -27.87
CA ARG A 329 -8.44 1.29 -28.56
C ARG A 329 -7.62 1.99 -29.64
N SER A 330 -6.49 1.37 -30.00
CA SER A 330 -5.56 1.82 -31.04
C SER A 330 -6.30 2.26 -32.32
N LEU A 331 -6.10 3.52 -32.70
CA LEU A 331 -6.71 4.12 -33.87
C LEU A 331 -6.24 3.39 -35.14
N VAL A 332 -7.16 2.79 -35.89
CA VAL A 332 -6.87 2.19 -37.19
C VAL A 332 -6.91 3.30 -38.25
N PRO A 333 -5.90 3.42 -39.12
CA PRO A 333 -5.92 4.40 -40.22
C PRO A 333 -7.15 4.20 -41.11
N GLY A 334 -7.98 5.24 -41.24
CA GLY A 334 -9.20 5.23 -42.04
C GLY A 334 -10.51 5.03 -41.26
N GLU A 335 -10.45 4.72 -39.97
CA GLU A 335 -11.63 4.67 -39.10
C GLU A 335 -11.86 5.97 -38.32
N SER A 336 -13.12 6.28 -38.02
CA SER A 336 -13.46 7.37 -37.10
C SER A 336 -12.86 7.09 -35.70
N PRO A 337 -12.21 8.09 -35.07
CA PRO A 337 -11.70 7.98 -33.70
C PRO A 337 -12.82 7.95 -32.64
N TYR A 338 -14.07 8.15 -33.05
CA TYR A 338 -15.24 8.18 -32.18
C TYR A 338 -16.21 7.03 -32.49
N ILE A 339 -16.91 6.56 -31.45
CA ILE A 339 -18.06 5.66 -31.55
C ILE A 339 -19.29 6.34 -30.98
N MET A 340 -20.46 5.97 -31.49
CA MET A 340 -21.74 6.35 -30.92
C MET A 340 -22.22 5.22 -29.99
N ILE A 341 -22.55 5.57 -28.75
CA ILE A 341 -23.18 4.67 -27.79
C ILE A 341 -24.57 5.19 -27.42
N ASN A 342 -25.49 4.27 -27.12
CA ASN A 342 -26.81 4.63 -26.60
C ASN A 342 -26.78 4.51 -25.08
N VAL A 343 -27.00 5.63 -24.39
CA VAL A 343 -27.07 5.71 -22.94
C VAL A 343 -28.53 5.86 -22.52
N ILE A 344 -28.98 4.97 -21.65
CA ILE A 344 -30.30 5.06 -21.02
C ILE A 344 -30.19 6.04 -19.86
N VAL A 345 -31.05 7.06 -19.86
CA VAL A 345 -31.13 8.05 -18.79
C VAL A 345 -32.47 7.90 -18.09
N GLN A 346 -32.41 7.76 -16.77
CA GLN A 346 -33.56 7.68 -15.88
C GLN A 346 -33.63 8.98 -15.07
N CYS A 347 -34.78 9.64 -15.06
CA CYS A 347 -34.97 11.02 -14.56
C CYS A 347 -35.59 11.03 -13.15
#